data_AF-K0THF6-F1
#
_entry.id   AF-K0THF6-F1
#
_cell.length_a   1.000
_cell.length_b   1.000
_cell.length_c   1.000
_cell.angle_alpha   90.00
_cell.angle_beta   90.00
_cell.angle_gamma   90.00
#
_symmetry.space_group_name_H-M   'P 1'
#
loop_
_entity.id
_entity.type
_entity.pdbx_description
1 polymer ?
#
loop_
_entity_poly.entity_id
_entity_poly.type
_entity_poly.pdbx_seq_one_letter_code
_entity_poly.pdbx_strand_id
1 'polypeptide(L)'
;MVACDSSGPLVIHVAKLYAESDGQSFSAFGRIYSGTVRPGDRVKVLGEAYTPDDDEDMAFATVSSVWIPRGRSRTEVMMARAGNWVLLGGVDADIVKTATIVAAGKSNFGGDDGDGEIHVFRPLRFPQAGGESTMKLAVEPLNPAELPKMVEGLRRVSKSYPMATTRVEESGEHILFGTGELYLDCAMHDLRQVYSDIEVKVADPVVGFRETVVETSSVKCFSETANKRNRLTFIAEPLDDGLAEKLENGKINLDWDKRKLGRFFQSKYDWDLLSSRSVWAFGSSPTHGTNILMDDTLPSEVDKSTLNMCKPSIVQGFQWATREGPLCEEPVRSTKLKILDVALADKAIHRGGGQIIPTARKTVHSSLLTATPRLMEPWYRLQIQCPGEIVNSIQPVLTRRRGHIVQDKPIPGSPLFSVKAFLPVLDSFGFETDLRTFTQGQAMVHSVFDHWSIVPGDPLDKSIVLHPLEPSPPQHLARDFLVKTRRRKGLSDDVSLSKFFDAAMRDQLLSRELGFVVRASIRLLDVAVPSAYLAAGASQHSCLQQQQPPSDIKLLMKSARVLLMALVASSTNAEVLVDETQAITWFLLTGVVLTEVDCSSGRVLFR
;
A
#
# COMPACT_ATOMS: atom_id res chain seq x y z
N MET A 1 21.36 -19.51 25.59
CA MET A 1 20.75 -19.97 24.33
C MET A 1 21.72 -20.71 23.42
N VAL A 2 22.84 -20.12 22.96
CA VAL A 2 23.77 -20.79 22.01
C VAL A 2 24.32 -22.12 22.53
N ALA A 3 24.69 -22.17 23.81
CA ALA A 3 25.17 -23.40 24.45
C ALA A 3 24.07 -24.45 24.69
N CYS A 4 22.79 -24.13 24.43
CA CYS A 4 21.63 -24.98 24.71
C CYS A 4 21.63 -25.57 26.14
N ASP A 5 22.10 -24.79 27.11
CA ASP A 5 22.28 -25.26 28.48
C ASP A 5 20.94 -25.44 29.20
N SER A 6 20.79 -26.58 29.87
CA SER A 6 19.62 -26.91 30.68
C SER A 6 19.63 -26.21 32.04
N SER A 7 20.80 -25.83 32.58
CA SER A 7 20.89 -25.06 33.84
C SER A 7 20.77 -23.56 33.66
N GLY A 8 20.76 -23.07 32.41
CA GLY A 8 20.65 -21.65 32.09
C GLY A 8 19.25 -21.07 32.35
N PRO A 9 19.07 -19.76 32.08
CA PRO A 9 17.75 -19.12 32.19
C PRO A 9 16.77 -19.75 31.19
N LEU A 10 15.51 -19.89 31.61
CA LEU A 10 14.46 -20.47 30.78
C LEU A 10 14.16 -19.55 29.59
N VAL A 11 14.26 -20.11 28.39
CA VAL A 11 13.83 -19.46 27.15
C VAL A 11 13.11 -20.47 26.27
N ILE A 12 11.86 -20.20 25.95
CA ILE A 12 11.04 -21.02 25.06
C ILE A 12 10.51 -20.13 23.93
N HIS A 13 10.58 -20.61 22.70
CA HIS A 13 9.92 -19.97 21.57
C HIS A 13 8.66 -20.77 21.21
N VAL A 14 7.50 -20.16 21.37
CA VAL A 14 6.20 -20.72 20.97
C VAL A 14 5.90 -20.29 19.54
N ALA A 15 5.66 -21.27 18.66
CA ALA A 15 5.44 -21.03 17.25
C ALA A 15 4.03 -21.46 16.77
N LYS A 16 3.32 -22.27 17.56
CA LYS A 16 1.98 -22.75 17.20
C LYS A 16 1.14 -23.00 18.43
N LEU A 17 -0.15 -22.76 18.32
CA LEU A 17 -1.15 -23.12 19.32
C LEU A 17 -2.01 -24.25 18.74
N TYR A 18 -2.17 -25.33 19.49
CA TYR A 18 -3.08 -26.42 19.13
C TYR A 18 -4.33 -26.34 19.98
N ALA A 19 -5.50 -26.30 19.33
CA ALA A 19 -6.77 -26.39 20.03
C ALA A 19 -6.89 -27.76 20.71
N GLU A 20 -7.38 -27.76 21.95
CA GLU A 20 -7.82 -28.97 22.62
C GLU A 20 -9.13 -29.51 22.02
N SER A 21 -9.50 -30.74 22.37
CA SER A 21 -10.77 -31.36 21.94
C SER A 21 -12.00 -30.52 22.23
N ASP A 22 -11.92 -29.69 23.28
CA ASP A 22 -13.02 -28.89 23.77
C ASP A 22 -13.18 -27.58 22.97
N GLY A 23 -12.22 -27.25 22.09
CA GLY A 23 -12.22 -26.04 21.26
C GLY A 23 -12.10 -24.73 22.04
N GLN A 24 -11.92 -24.78 23.36
CA GLN A 24 -11.85 -23.60 24.23
C GLN A 24 -10.43 -23.23 24.65
N SER A 25 -9.64 -24.24 25.02
CA SER A 25 -8.26 -24.07 25.48
C SER A 25 -7.26 -24.43 24.39
N PHE A 26 -6.08 -23.82 24.47
CA PHE A 26 -4.99 -24.10 23.56
C PHE A 26 -3.75 -24.61 24.30
N SER A 27 -3.11 -25.62 23.72
CA SER A 27 -1.77 -26.04 24.10
C SER A 27 -0.74 -25.26 23.28
N ALA A 28 0.17 -24.57 23.96
CA ALA A 28 1.26 -23.83 23.32
C ALA A 28 2.40 -24.76 22.92
N PHE A 29 2.68 -24.87 21.63
CA PHE A 29 3.75 -25.68 21.09
C PHE A 29 5.00 -24.84 20.82
N GLY A 30 6.10 -25.24 21.46
CA GLY A 30 7.35 -24.50 21.37
C GLY A 30 8.59 -25.35 21.62
N ARG A 31 9.75 -24.75 21.33
CA ARG A 31 11.07 -25.34 21.60
C ARG A 31 11.72 -24.62 22.78
N ILE A 32 12.26 -25.40 23.71
CA ILE A 32 13.08 -24.87 24.80
C ILE A 32 14.51 -24.65 24.28
N TYR A 33 14.97 -23.41 24.26
CA TYR A 33 16.33 -23.04 23.81
C TYR A 33 17.33 -23.01 24.97
N SER A 34 16.87 -22.81 26.19
CA SER A 34 17.70 -22.68 27.38
C SER A 34 16.84 -22.96 28.61
N GLY A 35 17.46 -23.51 29.66
CA GLY A 35 16.81 -23.80 30.92
C GLY A 35 15.91 -25.04 30.91
N THR A 36 15.08 -25.16 31.94
CA THR A 36 14.09 -26.22 32.12
C THR A 36 12.74 -25.67 32.52
N VAL A 37 11.66 -26.34 32.14
CA VAL A 37 10.30 -26.00 32.55
C VAL A 37 9.66 -27.17 33.29
N ARG A 38 8.93 -26.86 34.35
CA ARG A 38 8.13 -27.78 35.16
C ARG A 38 6.67 -27.30 35.24
N PRO A 39 5.71 -28.20 35.44
CA PRO A 39 4.37 -27.83 35.87
C PRO A 39 4.43 -27.02 37.19
N GLY A 40 3.68 -25.92 37.26
CA GLY A 40 3.65 -24.98 38.39
C GLY A 40 4.61 -23.80 38.28
N ASP A 41 5.51 -23.78 37.29
CA ASP A 41 6.45 -22.68 37.13
C ASP A 41 5.73 -21.38 36.69
N ARG A 42 6.08 -20.27 37.34
CA ARG A 42 5.64 -18.93 36.92
C ARG A 42 6.57 -18.39 35.82
N VAL A 43 5.98 -18.00 34.71
CA VAL A 43 6.68 -17.54 33.52
C VAL A 43 6.16 -16.18 33.05
N LYS A 44 7.00 -15.44 32.33
CA LYS A 44 6.61 -14.25 31.57
C LYS A 44 6.42 -14.67 30.11
N VAL A 45 5.28 -14.35 29.55
CA VAL A 45 4.93 -14.53 28.15
C VAL A 45 5.09 -13.17 27.48
N LEU A 46 6.02 -13.09 26.54
CA LEU A 46 6.29 -11.89 25.75
C LEU A 46 5.66 -12.07 24.38
N GLY A 47 4.74 -11.18 24.01
CA GLY A 47 4.11 -11.17 22.70
C GLY A 47 5.03 -10.62 21.60
N GLU A 48 4.48 -10.34 20.42
CA GLU A 48 5.24 -9.90 19.25
C GLU A 48 5.57 -8.40 19.26
N ALA A 49 4.78 -7.60 19.98
CA ALA A 49 4.96 -6.14 20.08
C ALA A 49 5.88 -5.74 21.24
N TYR A 50 6.21 -6.68 22.14
CA TYR A 50 7.09 -6.42 23.27
C TYR A 50 8.47 -5.91 22.82
N THR A 51 8.91 -4.82 23.45
CA THR A 51 10.27 -4.31 23.36
C THR A 51 10.82 -4.02 24.75
N PRO A 52 12.14 -3.95 24.96
CA PRO A 52 12.68 -3.60 26.28
C PRO A 52 12.19 -2.24 26.81
N ASP A 53 11.84 -1.32 25.89
CA ASP A 53 11.32 0.02 26.20
C ASP A 53 9.81 0.03 26.46
N ASP A 54 9.08 -1.01 26.03
CA ASP A 54 7.61 -1.11 26.07
C ASP A 54 7.18 -2.52 26.52
N ASP A 55 6.75 -2.61 27.78
CA ASP A 55 6.36 -3.85 28.45
C ASP A 55 4.85 -4.13 28.43
N GLU A 56 4.05 -3.38 27.66
CA GLU A 56 2.60 -3.58 27.57
C GLU A 56 2.20 -4.98 27.06
N ASP A 57 3.00 -5.57 26.17
CA ASP A 57 2.77 -6.90 25.57
C ASP A 57 3.47 -8.04 26.36
N MET A 58 3.72 -7.82 27.66
CA MET A 58 4.20 -8.82 28.61
C MET A 58 3.09 -9.24 29.57
N ALA A 59 2.87 -10.55 29.69
CA ALA A 59 1.96 -11.13 30.67
C ALA A 59 2.63 -12.18 31.56
N PHE A 60 2.14 -12.33 32.79
CA PHE A 60 2.56 -13.43 33.67
C PHE A 60 1.59 -14.60 33.57
N ALA A 61 2.12 -15.79 33.31
CA ALA A 61 1.35 -17.03 33.27
C ALA A 61 1.96 -18.09 34.19
N THR A 62 1.18 -19.11 34.53
CA THR A 62 1.66 -20.28 35.28
C THR A 62 1.50 -21.49 34.39
N VAL A 63 2.58 -22.25 34.19
CA VAL A 63 2.54 -23.48 33.39
C VAL A 63 1.72 -24.52 34.13
N SER A 64 0.54 -24.89 33.63
CA SER A 64 -0.30 -25.88 34.31
C SER A 64 0.25 -27.30 34.15
N SER A 65 0.72 -27.62 32.95
CA SER A 65 1.16 -28.96 32.57
C SER A 65 2.12 -28.88 31.38
N VAL A 66 3.00 -29.88 31.30
CA VAL A 66 4.03 -29.99 30.25
C VAL A 66 3.90 -31.35 29.60
N TRP A 67 3.74 -31.37 28.28
CA TRP A 67 3.64 -32.61 27.52
C TRP A 67 4.64 -32.70 26.37
N ILE A 68 5.00 -33.93 26.02
CA ILE A 68 5.71 -34.26 24.78
C ILE A 68 4.69 -34.75 23.74
N PRO A 69 4.59 -34.12 22.56
CA PRO A 69 3.65 -34.53 21.53
C PRO A 69 4.10 -35.82 20.83
N ARG A 70 3.16 -36.75 20.60
CA ARG A 70 3.35 -38.00 19.84
C ARG A 70 2.23 -38.19 18.79
N GLY A 71 1.97 -37.15 18.01
CA GLY A 71 0.91 -37.13 16.99
C GLY A 71 -0.48 -37.22 17.64
N ARG A 72 -1.06 -38.42 17.71
CA ARG A 72 -2.39 -38.66 18.29
C ARG A 72 -2.42 -38.62 19.82
N SER A 73 -1.31 -38.95 20.47
CA SER A 73 -1.23 -38.95 21.95
C SER A 73 -0.21 -37.94 22.44
N ARG A 74 -0.32 -37.55 23.70
CA ARG A 74 0.66 -36.71 24.40
C ARG A 74 1.09 -37.39 25.69
N THR A 75 2.36 -37.29 26.03
CA THR A 75 2.89 -37.83 27.30
C THR A 75 3.19 -36.68 28.23
N GLU A 76 2.55 -36.69 29.39
CA GLU A 76 2.84 -35.71 30.44
C GLU A 76 4.20 -35.99 31.07
N VAL A 77 4.96 -34.92 31.30
CA VAL A 77 6.31 -35.01 31.87
C VAL A 77 6.45 -34.05 33.04
N MET A 78 7.18 -34.50 34.07
CA MET A 78 7.46 -33.69 35.26
C MET A 78 8.41 -32.51 34.97
N MET A 79 9.22 -32.64 33.92
CA MET A 79 10.20 -31.64 33.51
C MET A 79 10.54 -31.84 32.03
N ALA A 80 10.70 -30.73 31.32
CA ALA A 80 11.36 -30.70 30.02
C ALA A 80 12.60 -29.79 30.04
N ARG A 81 13.61 -30.15 29.24
CA ARG A 81 14.93 -29.50 29.21
C ARG A 81 15.18 -28.80 27.87
N ALA A 82 16.18 -27.93 27.85
CA ALA A 82 16.69 -27.31 26.64
C ALA A 82 16.96 -28.33 25.54
N GLY A 83 16.57 -27.98 24.31
CA GLY A 83 16.61 -28.83 23.13
C GLY A 83 15.27 -29.46 22.77
N ASN A 84 14.41 -29.76 23.76
CA ASN A 84 13.15 -30.47 23.53
C ASN A 84 12.05 -29.56 22.93
N TRP A 85 11.14 -30.20 22.19
CA TRP A 85 9.84 -29.64 21.82
C TRP A 85 8.80 -30.04 22.84
N VAL A 86 7.97 -29.08 23.25
CA VAL A 86 6.99 -29.26 24.32
C VAL A 86 5.65 -28.65 23.95
N LEU A 87 4.59 -29.22 24.51
CA LEU A 87 3.27 -28.61 24.64
C LEU A 87 3.11 -28.09 26.06
N LEU A 88 2.74 -26.83 26.21
CA LEU A 88 2.52 -26.18 27.49
C LEU A 88 1.04 -25.84 27.65
N GLY A 89 0.46 -26.21 28.80
CA GLY A 89 -0.88 -25.77 29.20
C GLY A 89 -0.84 -24.50 30.04
N GLY A 90 -1.92 -23.71 29.95
CA GLY A 90 -2.17 -22.56 30.84
C GLY A 90 -1.43 -21.26 30.50
N VAL A 91 -0.79 -21.20 29.33
CA VAL A 91 -0.01 -20.03 28.85
C VAL A 91 -0.61 -19.40 27.59
N ASP A 92 -1.80 -19.81 27.18
CA ASP A 92 -2.41 -19.49 25.89
C ASP A 92 -3.21 -18.19 25.85
N ALA A 93 -3.60 -17.63 27.00
CA ALA A 93 -4.46 -16.45 27.08
C ALA A 93 -3.92 -15.27 26.24
N ASP A 94 -2.66 -14.91 26.48
CA ASP A 94 -1.99 -13.73 25.90
C ASP A 94 -1.26 -14.03 24.57
N ILE A 95 -1.14 -15.31 24.18
CA ILE A 95 -0.48 -15.68 22.94
C ILE A 95 -1.46 -15.58 21.77
N VAL A 96 -1.17 -14.70 20.81
CA VAL A 96 -1.94 -14.60 19.56
C VAL A 96 -1.39 -15.53 18.48
N LYS A 97 -0.10 -15.43 18.13
CA LYS A 97 0.53 -16.26 17.07
C LYS A 97 1.83 -16.87 17.54
N THR A 98 2.81 -16.01 17.80
CA THR A 98 4.07 -16.40 18.43
C THR A 98 4.26 -15.68 19.75
N ALA A 99 5.07 -16.30 20.61
CA ALA A 99 5.46 -15.71 21.87
C ALA A 99 6.82 -16.24 22.32
N THR A 100 7.49 -15.44 23.12
CA THR A 100 8.73 -15.82 23.80
C THR A 100 8.42 -15.98 25.28
N ILE A 101 8.62 -17.18 25.83
CA ILE A 101 8.40 -17.45 27.25
C ILE A 101 9.74 -17.45 27.97
N VAL A 102 9.82 -16.67 29.04
CA VAL A 102 11.00 -16.58 29.92
C VAL A 102 10.59 -16.81 31.38
N ALA A 103 11.55 -17.16 32.24
CA ALA A 103 11.27 -17.30 33.67
C ALA A 103 10.84 -15.96 34.31
N ALA A 104 9.90 -15.99 35.26
CA ALA A 104 9.43 -14.79 35.95
C ALA A 104 10.37 -14.27 37.06
N GLY A 105 11.38 -15.06 37.48
CA GLY A 105 12.33 -14.69 38.52
C GLY A 105 13.25 -13.52 38.14
N LYS A 106 13.88 -12.87 39.15
CA LYS A 106 14.87 -11.81 38.94
C LYS A 106 16.04 -12.35 38.09
N SER A 107 16.18 -11.79 36.89
CA SER A 107 17.31 -11.81 35.95
C SER A 107 18.52 -12.71 36.26
N ASN A 108 18.47 -13.99 35.89
CA ASN A 108 19.70 -14.77 35.61
C ASN A 108 20.31 -14.43 34.23
N PHE A 109 19.83 -13.37 33.56
CA PHE A 109 20.41 -12.87 32.32
C PHE A 109 21.54 -11.85 32.54
N GLY A 110 21.71 -11.34 33.76
CA GLY A 110 22.84 -10.50 34.14
C GLY A 110 23.99 -11.31 34.74
N GLY A 111 25.15 -11.24 34.11
CA GLY A 111 26.42 -11.35 34.86
C GLY A 111 26.62 -10.07 35.69
N ASP A 112 27.79 -9.90 36.30
CA ASP A 112 28.19 -8.80 37.21
C ASP A 112 27.99 -7.36 36.67
N ASP A 113 27.51 -7.19 35.42
CA ASP A 113 27.27 -5.93 34.73
C ASP A 113 25.80 -5.82 34.23
N GLY A 114 24.86 -5.50 35.14
CA GLY A 114 23.53 -5.00 34.78
C GLY A 114 22.49 -6.04 34.29
N ASP A 115 21.21 -5.73 34.51
CA ASP A 115 20.08 -6.53 34.04
C ASP A 115 20.14 -6.73 32.52
N GLY A 116 20.46 -7.95 32.06
CA GLY A 116 20.49 -8.25 30.63
C GLY A 116 19.11 -8.02 29.98
N GLU A 117 19.07 -7.19 28.94
CA GLU A 117 17.85 -6.87 28.19
C GLU A 117 17.26 -8.14 27.56
N ILE A 118 15.97 -8.36 27.83
CA ILE A 118 15.23 -9.50 27.27
C ILE A 118 14.62 -9.04 25.95
N HIS A 119 14.82 -9.83 24.90
CA HIS A 119 14.20 -9.59 23.60
C HIS A 119 13.33 -10.78 23.19
N VAL A 120 12.37 -10.51 22.32
CA VAL A 120 11.53 -11.53 21.69
C VAL A 120 12.22 -12.18 20.50
N PHE A 121 11.84 -13.42 20.21
CA PHE A 121 12.14 -14.01 18.92
C PHE A 121 11.42 -13.27 17.80
N ARG A 122 12.03 -13.28 16.62
CA ARG A 122 11.45 -12.65 15.43
C ARG A 122 10.14 -13.36 15.05
N PRO A 123 9.04 -12.62 14.81
CA PRO A 123 7.78 -13.21 14.38
C PRO A 123 7.92 -14.08 13.13
N LEU A 124 7.02 -15.07 12.98
CA LEU A 124 7.04 -16.00 11.86
C LEU A 124 6.88 -15.26 10.52
N ARG A 125 7.63 -15.74 9.53
CA ARG A 125 7.56 -15.24 8.16
C ARG A 125 7.38 -16.39 7.21
N PHE A 126 6.55 -16.16 6.20
CA PHE A 126 6.21 -17.18 5.22
C PHE A 126 6.56 -16.73 3.79
N PRO A 127 7.80 -16.31 3.49
CA PRO A 127 8.16 -15.81 2.16
C PRO A 127 7.94 -16.88 1.07
N GLN A 128 8.08 -18.16 1.41
CA GLN A 128 7.85 -19.29 0.49
C GLN A 128 6.36 -19.58 0.24
N ALA A 129 5.48 -19.15 1.14
CA ALA A 129 4.03 -19.24 0.96
C ALA A 129 3.43 -17.96 0.37
N GLY A 130 4.28 -17.07 -0.17
CA GLY A 130 3.86 -15.78 -0.73
C GLY A 130 3.85 -14.60 0.24
N GLY A 131 4.36 -14.77 1.45
CA GLY A 131 4.57 -13.67 2.41
C GLY A 131 3.30 -13.19 3.11
N GLU A 132 2.25 -12.82 2.37
CA GLU A 132 1.03 -12.20 2.91
C GLU A 132 -0.24 -12.94 2.48
N SER A 133 -1.25 -12.92 3.35
CA SER A 133 -2.61 -13.41 3.06
C SER A 133 -3.37 -12.41 2.19
N THR A 134 -3.60 -12.76 0.93
CA THR A 134 -4.18 -11.85 -0.08
C THR A 134 -5.70 -11.96 -0.22
N MET A 135 -6.29 -13.09 0.14
CA MET A 135 -7.73 -13.33 0.00
C MET A 135 -8.47 -12.80 1.25
N LYS A 136 -9.54 -12.05 1.03
CA LYS A 136 -10.38 -11.42 2.06
C LYS A 136 -11.77 -12.04 2.02
N LEU A 137 -12.27 -12.44 3.18
CA LEU A 137 -13.62 -12.95 3.35
C LEU A 137 -14.38 -12.09 4.35
N ALA A 138 -15.52 -11.51 3.97
CA ALA A 138 -16.42 -10.86 4.93
C ALA A 138 -17.24 -11.92 5.66
N VAL A 139 -17.32 -11.79 6.97
CA VAL A 139 -17.92 -12.77 7.85
C VAL A 139 -18.86 -12.05 8.83
N GLU A 140 -20.13 -12.48 8.85
CA GLU A 140 -21.13 -11.94 9.77
C GLU A 140 -21.96 -13.07 10.38
N PRO A 141 -22.40 -12.98 11.64
CA PRO A 141 -23.27 -13.98 12.21
C PRO A 141 -24.65 -13.91 11.55
N LEU A 142 -25.32 -15.05 11.38
CA LEU A 142 -26.72 -15.04 10.92
C LEU A 142 -27.62 -14.29 11.91
N ASN A 143 -27.40 -14.54 13.20
CA ASN A 143 -28.07 -13.86 14.31
C ASN A 143 -27.12 -12.82 14.95
N PRO A 144 -27.44 -11.51 14.87
CA PRO A 144 -26.60 -10.46 15.45
C PRO A 144 -26.35 -10.59 16.96
N ALA A 145 -27.26 -11.23 17.71
CA ALA A 145 -27.07 -11.45 19.15
C ALA A 145 -25.87 -12.35 19.49
N GLU A 146 -25.42 -13.16 18.52
CA GLU A 146 -24.31 -14.11 18.70
C GLU A 146 -22.95 -13.54 18.25
N LEU A 147 -22.90 -12.25 17.90
CA LEU A 147 -21.67 -11.57 17.52
C LEU A 147 -20.50 -11.78 18.51
N PRO A 148 -20.69 -11.72 19.84
CA PRO A 148 -19.59 -11.96 20.78
C PRO A 148 -18.99 -13.36 20.66
N LYS A 149 -19.82 -14.39 20.40
CA LYS A 149 -19.34 -15.77 20.19
C LYS A 149 -18.54 -15.88 18.90
N MET A 150 -19.00 -15.22 17.84
CA MET A 150 -18.26 -15.18 16.56
C MET A 150 -16.90 -14.50 16.71
N VAL A 151 -16.84 -13.35 17.40
CA VAL A 151 -15.59 -12.61 17.62
C VAL A 151 -14.60 -13.45 18.42
N GLU A 152 -15.07 -14.17 19.44
CA GLU A 152 -14.24 -15.11 20.19
C GLU A 152 -13.78 -16.28 19.32
N GLY A 153 -14.66 -16.86 18.51
CA GLY A 153 -14.29 -17.89 17.52
C GLY A 153 -13.24 -17.40 16.52
N LEU A 154 -13.36 -16.17 16.02
CA LEU A 154 -12.38 -15.55 15.11
C LEU A 154 -11.01 -15.34 15.78
N ARG A 155 -10.98 -14.99 17.07
CA ARG A 155 -9.73 -14.94 17.85
C ARG A 155 -9.07 -16.31 17.94
N ARG A 156 -9.85 -17.38 18.15
CA ARG A 156 -9.37 -18.77 18.20
C ARG A 156 -8.87 -19.28 16.85
N VAL A 157 -9.53 -18.90 15.75
CA VAL A 157 -9.03 -19.16 14.39
C VAL A 157 -7.68 -18.47 14.18
N SER A 158 -7.55 -17.18 14.56
CA SER A 158 -6.28 -16.44 14.46
C SER A 158 -5.14 -17.11 15.25
N LYS A 159 -5.45 -17.71 16.41
CA LYS A 159 -4.50 -18.51 17.22
C LYS A 159 -4.04 -19.79 16.53
N SER A 160 -4.96 -20.49 15.87
CA SER A 160 -4.71 -21.79 15.25
C SER A 160 -3.98 -21.69 13.91
N TYR A 161 -4.28 -20.63 13.16
CA TYR A 161 -3.89 -20.43 11.78
C TYR A 161 -2.89 -19.27 11.68
N PRO A 162 -1.57 -19.52 11.57
CA PRO A 162 -0.54 -18.46 11.66
C PRO A 162 -0.69 -17.34 10.62
N MET A 163 -1.16 -17.69 9.41
CA MET A 163 -1.38 -16.73 8.31
C MET A 163 -2.77 -16.09 8.34
N ALA A 164 -3.70 -16.60 9.16
CA ALA A 164 -5.00 -15.99 9.29
C ALA A 164 -4.84 -14.65 10.02
N THR A 165 -5.52 -13.63 9.51
CA THR A 165 -5.58 -12.33 10.17
C THR A 165 -7.02 -11.90 10.17
N THR A 166 -7.51 -11.40 11.29
CA THR A 166 -8.85 -10.87 11.42
C THR A 166 -8.77 -9.36 11.61
N ARG A 167 -9.59 -8.60 10.88
CA ARG A 167 -9.69 -7.14 11.02
C ARG A 167 -11.16 -6.75 11.03
N VAL A 168 -11.46 -5.67 11.74
CA VAL A 168 -12.76 -5.02 11.69
C VAL A 168 -12.57 -3.78 10.83
N GLU A 169 -13.33 -3.65 9.75
CA GLU A 169 -13.32 -2.43 8.94
C GLU A 169 -14.20 -1.34 9.58
N GLU A 170 -14.08 -0.09 9.11
CA GLU A 170 -14.87 1.04 9.63
C GLU A 170 -16.38 0.85 9.41
N SER A 171 -16.76 0.05 8.40
CA SER A 171 -18.16 -0.36 8.16
C SER A 171 -18.73 -1.25 9.27
N GLY A 172 -17.88 -1.81 10.14
CA GLY A 172 -18.24 -2.80 11.14
C GLY A 172 -18.18 -4.25 10.64
N GLU A 173 -17.83 -4.47 9.37
CA GLU A 173 -17.65 -5.81 8.81
C GLU A 173 -16.40 -6.49 9.43
N HIS A 174 -16.54 -7.78 9.79
CA HIS A 174 -15.41 -8.60 10.18
C HIS A 174 -14.80 -9.27 8.94
N ILE A 175 -13.52 -9.03 8.71
CA ILE A 175 -12.78 -9.60 7.58
C ILE A 175 -11.78 -10.63 8.07
N LEU A 176 -11.85 -11.82 7.48
CA LEU A 176 -10.87 -12.89 7.62
C LEU A 176 -9.96 -12.91 6.39
N PHE A 177 -8.66 -12.80 6.63
CA PHE A 177 -7.63 -12.91 5.60
C PHE A 177 -7.07 -14.33 5.55
N GLY A 178 -6.88 -14.87 4.34
CA GLY A 178 -6.27 -16.18 4.12
C GLY A 178 -5.41 -16.23 2.87
N THR A 179 -4.67 -17.33 2.73
CA THR A 179 -3.74 -17.54 1.61
C THR A 179 -4.42 -18.07 0.35
N GLY A 180 -5.61 -18.66 0.46
CA GLY A 180 -6.34 -19.24 -0.66
C GLY A 180 -7.66 -19.87 -0.22
N GLU A 181 -8.38 -20.44 -1.20
CA GLU A 181 -9.74 -20.95 -1.03
C GLU A 181 -9.82 -22.09 -0.01
N LEU A 182 -9.02 -23.16 -0.19
CA LEU A 182 -8.98 -24.29 0.74
C LEU A 182 -8.60 -23.87 2.17
N TYR A 183 -7.69 -22.90 2.31
CA TYR A 183 -7.27 -22.41 3.62
C TYR A 183 -8.43 -21.71 4.35
N LEU A 184 -9.17 -20.86 3.64
CA LEU A 184 -10.34 -20.18 4.20
C LEU A 184 -11.50 -21.15 4.45
N ASP A 185 -11.69 -22.15 3.60
CA ASP A 185 -12.70 -23.18 3.80
C ASP A 185 -12.47 -23.95 5.11
N CYS A 186 -11.24 -24.42 5.35
CA CYS A 186 -10.88 -25.06 6.63
C CYS A 186 -11.05 -24.10 7.84
N ALA A 187 -10.60 -22.86 7.71
CA ALA A 187 -10.75 -21.87 8.79
C ALA A 187 -12.22 -21.57 9.10
N MET A 188 -13.08 -21.53 8.08
CA MET A 188 -14.52 -21.33 8.23
C MET A 188 -15.23 -22.56 8.80
N HIS A 189 -14.78 -23.77 8.43
CA HIS A 189 -15.23 -25.01 9.05
C HIS A 189 -14.92 -25.01 10.56
N ASP A 190 -13.69 -24.69 10.94
CA ASP A 190 -13.29 -24.64 12.34
C ASP A 190 -14.04 -23.54 13.12
N LEU A 191 -14.25 -22.38 12.51
CA LEU A 191 -15.07 -21.32 13.10
C LEU A 191 -16.48 -21.82 13.41
N ARG A 192 -17.16 -22.41 12.41
CA ARG A 192 -18.56 -22.84 12.51
C ARG A 192 -18.73 -24.04 13.42
N GLN A 193 -17.88 -25.06 13.31
CA GLN A 193 -18.09 -26.36 13.97
C GLN A 193 -17.28 -26.54 15.25
N VAL A 194 -16.03 -26.04 15.29
CA VAL A 194 -15.10 -26.34 16.39
C VAL A 194 -15.16 -25.26 17.47
N TYR A 195 -15.17 -23.98 17.09
CA TYR A 195 -14.96 -22.89 18.05
C TYR A 195 -16.21 -22.18 18.52
N SER A 196 -17.18 -21.94 17.63
CA SER A 196 -18.31 -21.08 17.95
C SER A 196 -19.70 -21.72 17.82
N ASP A 197 -19.84 -22.89 17.17
CA ASP A 197 -21.13 -23.58 16.96
C ASP A 197 -22.26 -22.61 16.57
N ILE A 198 -21.96 -21.75 15.58
CA ILE A 198 -22.86 -20.70 15.09
C ILE A 198 -22.99 -20.78 13.57
N GLU A 199 -24.13 -20.31 13.09
CA GLU A 199 -24.34 -20.09 11.66
C GLU A 199 -23.79 -18.72 11.25
N VAL A 200 -22.96 -18.74 10.22
CA VAL A 200 -22.19 -17.58 9.77
C VAL A 200 -22.48 -17.31 8.30
N LYS A 201 -22.96 -16.11 8.00
CA LYS A 201 -23.08 -15.57 6.65
C LYS A 201 -21.70 -15.19 6.14
N VAL A 202 -21.43 -15.59 4.90
CA VAL A 202 -20.16 -15.36 4.24
C VAL A 202 -20.44 -14.63 2.94
N ALA A 203 -19.78 -13.49 2.73
CA ALA A 203 -19.85 -12.77 1.48
C ALA A 203 -18.89 -13.40 0.45
N ASP A 204 -19.06 -13.03 -0.82
CA ASP A 204 -18.13 -13.45 -1.86
C ASP A 204 -16.70 -13.02 -1.52
N PRO A 205 -15.71 -13.92 -1.70
CA PRO A 205 -14.33 -13.58 -1.40
C PRO A 205 -13.85 -12.47 -2.34
N VAL A 206 -13.03 -11.58 -1.80
CA VAL A 206 -12.35 -10.53 -2.57
C VAL A 206 -10.87 -10.57 -2.29
N VAL A 207 -10.11 -9.67 -2.92
CA VAL A 207 -8.67 -9.57 -2.71
C VAL A 207 -8.32 -8.28 -1.98
N GLY A 208 -7.24 -8.32 -1.19
CA GLY A 208 -6.58 -7.11 -0.76
C GLY A 208 -5.83 -6.49 -1.93
N PHE A 209 -6.17 -5.26 -2.29
CA PHE A 209 -5.42 -4.50 -3.29
C PHE A 209 -4.24 -3.78 -2.62
N ARG A 210 -3.36 -3.23 -3.46
CA ARG A 210 -2.35 -2.24 -3.07
C ARG A 210 -2.48 -1.01 -3.94
N GLU A 211 -1.93 0.09 -3.48
CA GLU A 211 -1.89 1.35 -4.24
C GLU A 211 -0.46 1.65 -4.65
N THR A 212 -0.23 2.13 -5.87
CA THR A 212 1.09 2.50 -6.37
C THR A 212 1.02 3.80 -7.15
N VAL A 213 2.18 4.35 -7.49
CA VAL A 213 2.33 5.42 -8.48
C VAL A 213 3.09 4.88 -9.69
N VAL A 214 2.81 5.42 -10.88
CA VAL A 214 3.52 5.03 -12.13
C VAL A 214 4.45 6.13 -12.59
N GLU A 215 4.06 7.39 -12.42
CA GLU A 215 4.88 8.54 -12.80
C GLU A 215 5.24 9.38 -11.58
N THR A 216 6.23 10.25 -11.75
CA THR A 216 6.58 11.23 -10.73
C THR A 216 5.47 12.27 -10.59
N SER A 217 5.20 12.75 -9.36
CA SER A 217 4.18 13.79 -9.13
C SER A 217 4.44 15.02 -9.99
N SER A 218 3.41 15.47 -10.72
CA SER A 218 3.49 16.63 -11.63
C SER A 218 3.71 17.96 -10.89
N VAL A 219 3.31 18.02 -9.62
CA VAL A 219 3.38 19.20 -8.75
C VAL A 219 4.00 18.82 -7.41
N LYS A 220 4.90 19.68 -6.93
CA LYS A 220 5.42 19.60 -5.56
C LYS A 220 4.26 19.85 -4.59
N CYS A 221 3.89 18.84 -3.84
CA CYS A 221 2.73 18.92 -2.95
C CYS A 221 3.18 19.46 -1.60
N PHE A 222 2.52 20.50 -1.10
CA PHE A 222 2.76 21.00 0.24
C PHE A 222 1.50 20.99 1.08
N SER A 223 1.68 20.87 2.38
CA SER A 223 0.61 21.09 3.35
C SER A 223 1.10 21.87 4.56
N GLU A 224 0.19 22.63 5.14
CA GLU A 224 0.45 23.43 6.33
C GLU A 224 -0.14 22.77 7.58
N THR A 225 0.51 22.99 8.72
CA THR A 225 -0.05 22.60 10.02
C THR A 225 -1.25 23.47 10.37
N ALA A 226 -2.13 23.00 11.26
CA ALA A 226 -3.32 23.76 11.66
C ALA A 226 -2.98 25.13 12.27
N ASN A 227 -1.79 25.25 12.88
CA ASN A 227 -1.25 26.51 13.39
C ASN A 227 -0.64 27.43 12.30
N LYS A 228 -0.58 26.99 11.04
CA LYS A 228 0.03 27.68 9.87
C LYS A 228 1.49 28.10 10.03
N ARG A 229 2.23 27.45 10.95
CA ARG A 229 3.64 27.77 11.20
C ARG A 229 4.63 26.76 10.64
N ASN A 230 4.16 25.57 10.28
CA ASN A 230 4.99 24.58 9.62
C ASN A 230 4.39 24.22 8.27
N ARG A 231 5.26 24.01 7.29
CA ARG A 231 4.93 23.58 5.94
C ARG A 231 5.85 22.44 5.55
N LEU A 232 5.28 21.34 5.06
CA LEU A 232 6.04 20.21 4.55
C LEU A 232 5.77 20.07 3.05
N THR A 233 6.80 19.79 2.27
CA THR A 233 6.70 19.61 0.81
C THR A 233 7.28 18.26 0.37
N PHE A 234 6.45 17.48 -0.33
CA PHE A 234 6.77 16.14 -0.79
C PHE A 234 6.56 15.98 -2.31
N ILE A 235 7.30 15.03 -2.88
CA ILE A 235 7.14 14.46 -4.22
C ILE A 235 7.07 12.94 -4.09
N ALA A 236 6.19 12.33 -4.88
CA ALA A 236 6.14 10.88 -5.04
C ALA A 236 6.72 10.48 -6.39
N GLU A 237 7.51 9.41 -6.38
CA GLU A 237 8.10 8.78 -7.57
C GLU A 237 7.86 7.26 -7.48
N PRO A 238 7.74 6.57 -8.63
CA PRO A 238 7.75 5.10 -8.62
C PRO A 238 9.09 4.59 -8.10
N LEU A 239 9.05 3.46 -7.39
CA LEU A 239 10.25 2.76 -6.96
C LEU A 239 10.85 1.94 -8.12
N ASP A 240 12.16 1.77 -8.12
CA ASP A 240 12.84 0.91 -9.10
C ASP A 240 12.36 -0.55 -9.05
N ASP A 241 12.30 -1.19 -10.22
CA ASP A 241 11.80 -2.55 -10.36
C ASP A 241 12.56 -3.57 -9.49
N GLY A 242 11.82 -4.47 -8.86
CA GLY A 242 12.35 -5.51 -7.98
C GLY A 242 12.98 -5.00 -6.67
N LEU A 243 12.99 -3.68 -6.39
CA LEU A 243 13.44 -3.15 -5.09
C LEU A 243 12.42 -3.43 -3.99
N ALA A 244 11.12 -3.27 -4.27
CA ALA A 244 10.04 -3.57 -3.32
C ALA A 244 10.11 -5.01 -2.80
N GLU A 245 10.34 -5.98 -3.68
CA GLU A 245 10.47 -7.39 -3.30
C GLU A 245 11.70 -7.66 -2.42
N LYS A 246 12.82 -6.97 -2.67
CA LYS A 246 14.03 -7.12 -1.84
C LYS A 246 13.83 -6.51 -0.45
N LEU A 247 13.08 -5.42 -0.35
CA LEU A 247 12.67 -4.82 0.93
C LEU A 247 11.81 -5.79 1.74
N GLU A 248 10.77 -6.37 1.13
CA GLU A 248 9.88 -7.32 1.80
C GLU A 248 10.59 -8.59 2.27
N ASN A 249 11.48 -9.12 1.44
CA ASN A 249 12.32 -10.26 1.79
C ASN A 249 13.31 -9.95 2.93
N GLY A 250 13.41 -8.70 3.39
CA GLY A 250 14.30 -8.29 4.47
C GLY A 250 15.77 -8.37 4.09
N LYS A 251 16.10 -8.24 2.78
CA LYS A 251 17.48 -8.16 2.31
C LYS A 251 18.11 -6.81 2.61
N ILE A 252 17.29 -5.81 2.97
CA ILE A 252 17.70 -4.44 3.29
C ILE A 252 17.12 -4.12 4.66
N ASN A 253 17.98 -3.71 5.59
CA ASN A 253 17.57 -3.26 6.92
C ASN A 253 18.06 -1.83 7.15
N LEU A 254 17.26 -1.03 7.86
CA LEU A 254 17.64 0.33 8.29
C LEU A 254 18.72 0.32 9.38
N ASP A 255 18.85 -0.78 10.12
CA ASP A 255 19.85 -0.93 11.19
C ASP A 255 21.29 -1.04 10.67
N TRP A 256 21.46 -1.20 9.36
CA TRP A 256 22.79 -1.21 8.75
C TRP A 256 23.42 0.19 8.79
N ASP A 257 24.76 0.23 8.87
CA ASP A 257 25.47 1.48 8.70
C ASP A 257 25.10 2.14 7.36
N LYS A 258 24.83 3.45 7.39
CA LYS A 258 24.42 4.25 6.24
C LYS A 258 25.39 4.14 5.08
N ARG A 259 26.68 3.87 5.33
CA ARG A 259 27.69 3.64 4.28
C ARG A 259 27.44 2.34 3.52
N LYS A 260 27.11 1.26 4.23
CA LYS A 260 26.78 -0.05 3.64
C LYS A 260 25.49 0.05 2.84
N LEU A 261 24.50 0.74 3.41
CA LEU A 261 23.22 1.00 2.74
C LEU A 261 23.42 1.82 1.45
N GLY A 262 24.22 2.90 1.52
CA GLY A 262 24.53 3.73 0.36
C GLY A 262 25.21 2.95 -0.77
N ARG A 263 26.24 2.15 -0.45
CA ARG A 263 26.92 1.28 -1.43
C ARG A 263 25.98 0.27 -2.07
N PHE A 264 25.01 -0.26 -1.32
CA PHE A 264 24.02 -1.18 -1.86
C PHE A 264 23.15 -0.51 -2.93
N PHE A 265 22.63 0.69 -2.66
CA PHE A 265 21.81 1.42 -3.61
C PHE A 265 22.62 1.90 -4.82
N GLN A 266 23.85 2.37 -4.61
CA GLN A 266 24.74 2.77 -5.69
C GLN A 266 25.10 1.58 -6.62
N SER A 267 25.51 0.44 -6.04
CA SER A 267 25.96 -0.71 -6.84
C SER A 267 24.85 -1.42 -7.61
N LYS A 268 23.61 -1.42 -7.11
CA LYS A 268 22.50 -2.19 -7.71
C LYS A 268 21.50 -1.36 -8.49
N TYR A 269 21.31 -0.10 -8.12
CA TYR A 269 20.26 0.76 -8.65
C TYR A 269 20.79 2.08 -9.19
N ASP A 270 22.12 2.26 -9.21
CA ASP A 270 22.79 3.47 -9.71
C ASP A 270 22.27 4.77 -9.05
N TRP A 271 21.94 4.68 -7.76
CA TRP A 271 21.54 5.85 -7.00
C TRP A 271 22.73 6.75 -6.69
N ASP A 272 22.50 8.06 -6.71
CA ASP A 272 23.50 9.03 -6.28
C ASP A 272 23.91 8.80 -4.81
N LEU A 273 25.15 9.16 -4.49
CA LEU A 273 25.73 8.99 -3.17
C LEU A 273 25.00 9.85 -2.12
N LEU A 274 24.49 11.02 -2.50
CA LEU A 274 23.76 11.89 -1.60
C LEU A 274 22.38 11.31 -1.27
N SER A 275 21.61 10.95 -2.29
CA SER A 275 20.27 10.37 -2.14
C SER A 275 20.29 9.00 -1.45
N SER A 276 21.30 8.17 -1.73
CA SER A 276 21.40 6.82 -1.13
C SER A 276 21.70 6.83 0.38
N ARG A 277 22.29 7.92 0.89
CA ARG A 277 22.57 8.12 2.33
C ARG A 277 21.44 8.83 3.08
N SER A 278 20.49 9.40 2.35
CA SER A 278 19.40 10.20 2.92
C SER A 278 18.09 9.43 3.13
N VAL A 279 18.14 8.10 3.02
CA VAL A 279 17.01 7.23 3.37
C VAL A 279 16.71 7.31 4.87
N TRP A 280 15.47 7.63 5.22
CA TRP A 280 15.04 7.82 6.61
C TRP A 280 14.31 6.63 7.20
N ALA A 281 13.37 6.08 6.45
CA ALA A 281 12.50 5.01 6.90
C ALA A 281 11.94 4.23 5.71
N PHE A 282 11.49 3.01 6.01
CA PHE A 282 10.71 2.17 5.12
C PHE A 282 9.24 2.22 5.55
N GLY A 283 8.34 2.11 4.56
CA GLY A 283 6.87 2.30 4.57
C GLY A 283 6.07 1.84 5.80
N SER A 284 4.99 1.07 5.60
CA SER A 284 3.98 0.82 6.64
C SER A 284 4.48 0.09 7.91
N SER A 285 5.68 -0.48 7.84
CA SER A 285 6.42 -1.10 8.93
C SER A 285 7.91 -0.77 8.80
N PRO A 286 8.64 -0.48 9.91
CA PRO A 286 10.07 -0.19 9.89
C PRO A 286 10.92 -1.29 9.25
N THR A 287 10.50 -2.56 9.37
CA THR A 287 11.28 -3.70 8.93
C THR A 287 10.84 -4.29 7.59
N HIS A 288 9.60 -4.01 7.13
CA HIS A 288 8.99 -4.62 5.92
C HIS A 288 8.37 -3.63 4.95
N GLY A 289 8.53 -2.33 5.18
CA GLY A 289 7.97 -1.33 4.30
C GLY A 289 8.48 -1.49 2.86
N THR A 290 7.55 -1.55 1.92
CA THR A 290 7.79 -1.58 0.47
C THR A 290 8.08 -0.20 -0.12
N ASN A 291 7.84 0.85 0.66
CA ASN A 291 8.02 2.25 0.28
C ASN A 291 9.26 2.82 0.96
N ILE A 292 9.86 3.85 0.34
CA ILE A 292 11.06 4.50 0.86
C ILE A 292 10.75 5.98 1.10
N LEU A 293 11.08 6.47 2.30
CA LEU A 293 11.13 7.90 2.60
C LEU A 293 12.57 8.39 2.52
N MET A 294 12.80 9.44 1.73
CA MET A 294 14.11 10.05 1.56
C MET A 294 14.07 11.55 1.82
N ASP A 295 15.19 12.07 2.30
CA ASP A 295 15.44 13.50 2.44
C ASP A 295 16.27 14.02 1.27
N ASP A 296 15.67 14.87 0.44
CA ASP A 296 16.32 15.53 -0.69
C ASP A 296 16.45 17.04 -0.45
N THR A 297 16.30 17.48 0.81
CA THR A 297 16.43 18.90 1.18
C THR A 297 17.91 19.29 1.23
N LEU A 298 18.23 20.48 0.74
CA LEU A 298 19.58 21.04 0.81
C LEU A 298 19.85 21.66 2.20
N PRO A 299 21.04 21.46 2.80
CA PRO A 299 21.39 22.10 4.08
C PRO A 299 21.39 23.63 4.07
N SER A 300 21.43 24.25 2.89
CA SER A 300 21.34 25.70 2.71
C SER A 300 19.91 26.23 2.83
N GLU A 301 18.91 25.40 2.54
CA GLU A 301 17.49 25.78 2.51
C GLU A 301 16.80 25.43 3.84
N VAL A 302 17.16 24.28 4.42
CA VAL A 302 16.53 23.77 5.63
C VAL A 302 17.58 23.49 6.71
N ASP A 303 17.34 23.98 7.92
CA ASP A 303 18.17 23.64 9.07
C ASP A 303 17.99 22.16 9.45
N LYS A 304 19.05 21.38 9.21
CA LYS A 304 19.07 19.94 9.47
C LYS A 304 18.91 19.60 10.96
N SER A 305 19.30 20.49 11.88
CA SER A 305 19.19 20.22 13.31
C SER A 305 17.72 20.19 13.75
N THR A 306 16.94 21.18 13.33
CA THR A 306 15.50 21.26 13.58
C THR A 306 14.71 20.20 12.84
N LEU A 307 15.11 19.86 11.61
CA LEU A 307 14.52 18.78 10.83
C LEU A 307 14.71 17.41 11.52
N ASN A 308 15.92 17.12 12.00
CA ASN A 308 16.21 15.86 12.69
C ASN A 308 15.41 15.68 13.99
N MET A 309 15.09 16.76 14.71
CA MET A 309 14.19 16.70 15.87
C MET A 309 12.76 16.31 15.48
N CYS A 310 12.30 16.71 14.29
CA CYS A 310 10.93 16.42 13.80
C CYS A 310 10.84 15.11 13.01
N LYS A 311 12.00 14.50 12.67
CA LYS A 311 12.09 13.25 11.93
C LYS A 311 11.16 12.14 12.44
N PRO A 312 11.09 11.79 13.74
CA PRO A 312 10.23 10.69 14.20
C PRO A 312 8.75 10.97 13.91
N SER A 313 8.28 12.20 14.07
CA SER A 313 6.90 12.58 13.76
C SER A 313 6.58 12.54 12.27
N ILE A 314 7.53 12.95 11.41
CA ILE A 314 7.37 12.85 9.94
C ILE A 314 7.35 11.37 9.52
N VAL A 315 8.27 10.56 10.06
CA VAL A 315 8.32 9.11 9.79
C VAL A 315 6.99 8.47 10.21
N GLN A 316 6.49 8.73 11.42
CA GLN A 316 5.22 8.19 11.88
C GLN A 316 4.04 8.58 10.98
N GLY A 317 3.99 9.84 10.54
CA GLY A 317 2.97 10.30 9.57
C GLY A 317 3.08 9.60 8.22
N PHE A 318 4.30 9.38 7.72
CA PHE A 318 4.57 8.62 6.49
C PHE A 318 4.18 7.14 6.61
N GLN A 319 4.54 6.48 7.71
CA GLN A 319 4.21 5.06 7.92
C GLN A 319 2.69 4.87 8.04
N TRP A 320 2.00 5.81 8.69
CA TRP A 320 0.54 5.81 8.72
C TRP A 320 -0.07 6.03 7.33
N ALA A 321 0.41 7.04 6.59
CA ALA A 321 -0.08 7.34 5.24
C ALA A 321 0.17 6.22 4.22
N THR A 322 1.22 5.43 4.41
CA THR A 322 1.51 4.29 3.53
C THR A 322 0.79 3.01 3.97
N ARG A 323 0.34 2.94 5.23
CA ARG A 323 -0.55 1.88 5.70
C ARG A 323 -1.98 2.06 5.17
N GLU A 324 -2.43 3.31 5.09
CA GLU A 324 -3.75 3.70 4.57
C GLU A 324 -3.56 4.57 3.34
N GLY A 325 -3.67 3.98 2.14
CA GLY A 325 -3.54 4.73 0.89
C GLY A 325 -4.73 5.65 0.59
N PRO A 326 -4.55 6.68 -0.25
CA PRO A 326 -5.60 7.67 -0.53
C PRO A 326 -6.74 7.14 -1.44
N LEU A 327 -6.55 6.07 -2.21
CA LEU A 327 -7.55 5.57 -3.16
C LEU A 327 -8.62 4.71 -2.48
N CYS A 328 -8.22 3.70 -1.73
CA CYS A 328 -9.11 2.71 -1.13
C CYS A 328 -8.81 2.46 0.35
N GLU A 329 -7.93 3.25 0.98
CA GLU A 329 -7.38 2.93 2.31
C GLU A 329 -6.73 1.54 2.34
N GLU A 330 -6.10 1.17 1.23
CA GLU A 330 -5.25 -0.03 1.15
C GLU A 330 -3.78 0.39 1.23
N PRO A 331 -2.90 -0.47 1.77
CA PRO A 331 -1.48 -0.18 1.83
C PRO A 331 -0.88 0.20 0.48
N VAL A 332 -0.06 1.25 0.52
CA VAL A 332 0.72 1.74 -0.62
C VAL A 332 1.93 0.84 -0.82
N ARG A 333 2.32 0.57 -2.06
CA ARG A 333 3.44 -0.30 -2.46
C ARG A 333 4.27 0.39 -3.55
N SER A 334 5.58 0.11 -3.55
CA SER A 334 6.51 0.49 -4.61
C SER A 334 6.56 2.00 -4.88
N THR A 335 6.50 2.79 -3.82
CA THR A 335 6.58 4.26 -3.91
C THR A 335 7.78 4.82 -3.18
N LYS A 336 8.43 5.80 -3.81
CA LYS A 336 9.56 6.56 -3.29
C LYS A 336 9.07 7.97 -3.02
N LEU A 337 9.11 8.39 -1.76
CA LEU A 337 8.74 9.73 -1.35
C LEU A 337 9.99 10.52 -1.01
N LYS A 338 10.15 11.70 -1.63
CA LYS A 338 11.22 12.62 -1.30
C LYS A 338 10.67 13.86 -0.63
N ILE A 339 11.32 14.25 0.46
CA ILE A 339 11.12 15.54 1.10
C ILE A 339 11.97 16.54 0.34
N LEU A 340 11.35 17.58 -0.22
CA LEU A 340 12.05 18.62 -0.98
C LEU A 340 12.30 19.87 -0.15
N ASP A 341 11.31 20.31 0.62
CA ASP A 341 11.38 21.52 1.41
C ASP A 341 10.52 21.39 2.68
N VAL A 342 10.98 21.99 3.76
CA VAL A 342 10.38 21.92 5.09
C VAL A 342 10.59 23.25 5.80
N ALA A 343 9.52 24.03 5.93
CA ALA A 343 9.51 25.23 6.76
C ALA A 343 9.01 24.85 8.16
N LEU A 344 9.83 25.02 9.19
CA LEU A 344 9.49 24.68 10.58
C LEU A 344 9.53 25.92 11.46
N ALA A 345 8.67 25.95 12.47
CA ALA A 345 8.67 27.00 13.48
C ALA A 345 9.85 26.86 14.46
N ASP A 346 10.43 27.97 14.90
CA ASP A 346 11.60 27.95 15.82
C ASP A 346 11.30 27.23 17.15
N LYS A 347 10.15 27.53 17.76
CA LYS A 347 9.79 26.97 19.07
C LYS A 347 9.26 25.54 18.95
N ALA A 348 9.80 24.63 19.76
CA ALA A 348 9.42 23.22 19.77
C ALA A 348 7.93 22.98 20.07
N ILE A 349 7.28 23.85 20.84
CA ILE A 349 5.84 23.76 21.18
C ILE A 349 4.97 23.75 19.92
N HIS A 350 5.36 24.48 18.87
CA HIS A 350 4.63 24.53 17.61
C HIS A 350 4.93 23.36 16.68
N ARG A 351 5.87 22.50 17.06
CA ARG A 351 6.36 21.32 16.33
C ARG A 351 5.96 20.00 16.99
N GLY A 352 4.96 20.03 17.89
CA GLY A 352 4.47 18.83 18.56
C GLY A 352 3.96 17.77 17.55
N GLY A 353 4.09 16.49 17.91
CA GLY A 353 3.71 15.37 17.04
C GLY A 353 2.27 15.46 16.52
N GLY A 354 1.33 15.89 17.37
CA GLY A 354 -0.08 16.06 16.98
C GLY A 354 -0.33 17.11 15.87
N GLN A 355 0.64 17.97 15.56
CA GLN A 355 0.59 18.88 14.42
C GLN A 355 1.29 18.30 13.20
N ILE A 356 2.51 17.76 13.37
CA ILE A 356 3.34 17.30 12.25
C ILE A 356 2.83 16.00 11.64
N ILE A 357 2.41 15.02 12.46
CA ILE A 357 1.96 13.70 12.00
C ILE A 357 0.79 13.79 11.01
N PRO A 358 -0.35 14.44 11.33
CA PRO A 358 -1.47 14.54 10.39
C PRO A 358 -1.13 15.37 9.15
N THR A 359 -0.32 16.42 9.30
CA THR A 359 0.12 17.25 8.16
C THR A 359 0.99 16.44 7.21
N ALA A 360 1.97 15.69 7.72
CA ALA A 360 2.80 14.78 6.92
C ALA A 360 1.95 13.72 6.22
N ARG A 361 0.99 13.09 6.93
CA ARG A 361 0.06 12.12 6.32
C ARG A 361 -0.69 12.74 5.14
N LYS A 362 -1.22 13.94 5.33
CA LYS A 362 -1.92 14.68 4.28
C LYS A 362 -1.01 15.04 3.10
N THR A 363 0.23 15.48 3.32
CA THR A 363 1.15 15.80 2.22
C THR A 363 1.49 14.56 1.40
N VAL A 364 1.72 13.43 2.07
CA VAL A 364 2.00 12.15 1.42
C VAL A 364 0.84 11.74 0.52
N HIS A 365 -0.40 11.77 1.03
CA HIS A 365 -1.59 11.46 0.22
C HIS A 365 -1.74 12.38 -0.99
N SER A 366 -1.53 13.69 -0.82
CA SER A 366 -1.56 14.65 -1.94
C SER A 366 -0.48 14.37 -2.99
N SER A 367 0.72 14.01 -2.56
CA SER A 367 1.82 13.65 -3.46
C SER A 367 1.53 12.36 -4.25
N LEU A 368 0.88 11.37 -3.62
CA LEU A 368 0.48 10.13 -4.29
C LEU A 368 -0.63 10.38 -5.33
N LEU A 369 -1.61 11.24 -5.00
CA LEU A 369 -2.73 11.55 -5.91
C LEU A 369 -2.28 12.33 -7.17
N THR A 370 -1.23 13.13 -7.08
CA THR A 370 -0.67 13.87 -8.22
C THR A 370 0.32 13.05 -9.06
N ALA A 371 0.70 11.86 -8.60
CA ALA A 371 1.67 10.96 -9.21
C ALA A 371 1.01 9.80 -9.96
N THR A 372 -0.08 10.08 -10.70
CA THR A 372 -0.82 9.09 -11.51
C THR A 372 -1.07 7.77 -10.77
N PRO A 373 -1.85 7.79 -9.68
CA PRO A 373 -2.00 6.63 -8.81
C PRO A 373 -2.71 5.47 -9.54
N ARG A 374 -2.26 4.24 -9.27
CA ARG A 374 -2.83 3.00 -9.80
C ARG A 374 -3.11 2.01 -8.69
N LEU A 375 -4.05 1.10 -8.95
CA LEU A 375 -4.27 -0.07 -8.11
C LEU A 375 -3.35 -1.21 -8.58
N MET A 376 -2.88 -2.00 -7.62
CA MET A 376 -2.19 -3.25 -7.85
C MET A 376 -3.03 -4.40 -7.32
N GLU A 377 -3.17 -5.44 -8.14
CA GLU A 377 -3.81 -6.70 -7.78
C GLU A 377 -2.74 -7.77 -7.48
N PRO A 378 -3.03 -8.72 -6.58
CA PRO A 378 -2.14 -9.83 -6.33
C PRO A 378 -2.26 -10.88 -7.44
N TRP A 379 -1.14 -11.53 -7.76
CA TRP A 379 -1.06 -12.62 -8.74
C TRP A 379 -0.54 -13.91 -8.09
N TYR A 380 -1.22 -15.02 -8.40
CA TYR A 380 -0.79 -16.35 -8.04
C TYR A 380 0.09 -16.94 -9.13
N ARG A 381 1.19 -17.57 -8.69
CA ARG A 381 1.92 -18.54 -9.49
C ARG A 381 1.28 -19.90 -9.31
N LEU A 382 0.79 -20.43 -10.42
CA LEU A 382 0.21 -21.75 -10.51
C LEU A 382 1.29 -22.76 -10.90
N GLN A 383 1.30 -23.88 -10.21
CA GLN A 383 2.01 -25.08 -10.62
C GLN A 383 0.98 -26.16 -10.91
N ILE A 384 0.75 -26.39 -12.20
CA ILE A 384 -0.22 -27.37 -12.69
C ILE A 384 0.55 -28.63 -13.10
N GLN A 385 0.11 -29.77 -12.61
CA GLN A 385 0.62 -31.09 -13.01
C GLN A 385 -0.44 -31.80 -13.82
N CYS A 386 -0.10 -32.23 -15.03
CA CYS A 386 -1.06 -32.81 -15.96
C CYS A 386 -0.37 -33.75 -16.97
N PRO A 387 -1.07 -34.73 -17.57
CA PRO A 387 -0.56 -35.47 -18.72
C PRO A 387 -0.26 -34.57 -19.92
N GLY A 388 0.72 -34.95 -20.75
CA GLY A 388 1.15 -34.14 -21.92
C GLY A 388 0.04 -33.87 -22.94
N GLU A 389 -0.94 -34.77 -23.05
CA GLU A 389 -2.06 -34.65 -24.01
C GLU A 389 -3.00 -33.48 -23.69
N ILE A 390 -3.16 -33.14 -22.40
CA ILE A 390 -4.13 -32.13 -21.95
C ILE A 390 -3.53 -30.74 -21.76
N VAL A 391 -2.22 -30.57 -21.94
CA VAL A 391 -1.52 -29.29 -21.73
C VAL A 391 -2.15 -28.16 -22.55
N ASN A 392 -2.39 -28.40 -23.84
CA ASN A 392 -2.99 -27.41 -24.75
C ASN A 392 -4.45 -27.07 -24.37
N SER A 393 -5.15 -28.01 -23.74
CA SER A 393 -6.54 -27.85 -23.32
C SER A 393 -6.67 -26.93 -22.09
N ILE A 394 -5.59 -26.70 -21.34
CA ILE A 394 -5.58 -25.82 -20.15
C ILE A 394 -5.60 -24.33 -20.53
N GLN A 395 -4.96 -23.97 -21.66
CA GLN A 395 -4.84 -22.59 -22.13
C GLN A 395 -6.18 -21.83 -22.20
N PRO A 396 -7.27 -22.36 -22.81
CA PRO A 396 -8.54 -21.63 -22.87
C PRO A 396 -9.17 -21.37 -21.48
N VAL A 397 -8.96 -22.27 -20.50
CA VAL A 397 -9.46 -22.08 -19.14
C VAL A 397 -8.71 -20.96 -18.44
N LEU A 398 -7.39 -20.89 -18.62
CA LEU A 398 -6.55 -19.81 -18.10
C LEU A 398 -6.86 -18.46 -18.77
N THR A 399 -6.94 -18.41 -20.10
CA THR A 399 -7.17 -17.16 -20.84
C THR A 399 -8.50 -16.50 -20.47
N ARG A 400 -9.56 -17.28 -20.23
CA ARG A 400 -10.86 -16.77 -19.75
C ARG A 400 -10.75 -15.99 -18.44
N ARG A 401 -9.75 -16.33 -17.61
CA ARG A 401 -9.49 -15.75 -16.29
C ARG A 401 -8.24 -14.86 -16.28
N ARG A 402 -7.84 -14.30 -17.43
CA ARG A 402 -6.65 -13.46 -17.62
C ARG A 402 -5.31 -14.12 -17.25
N GLY A 403 -5.30 -15.45 -17.11
CA GLY A 403 -4.10 -16.22 -16.84
C GLY A 403 -3.29 -16.48 -18.10
N HIS A 404 -1.97 -16.66 -17.92
CA HIS A 404 -1.07 -17.01 -19.01
C HIS A 404 -0.04 -18.05 -18.56
N ILE A 405 0.31 -18.96 -19.47
CA ILE A 405 1.36 -19.97 -19.24
C ILE A 405 2.72 -19.31 -19.46
N VAL A 406 3.62 -19.49 -18.49
CA VAL A 406 5.00 -18.99 -18.53
C VAL A 406 5.94 -20.06 -19.04
N GLN A 407 5.73 -21.30 -18.61
CA GLN A 407 6.62 -22.40 -18.88
C GLN A 407 5.89 -23.72 -18.77
N ASP A 408 6.06 -24.57 -19.77
CA ASP A 408 5.68 -25.97 -19.78
C ASP A 408 6.95 -26.83 -19.84
N LYS A 409 7.10 -27.77 -18.90
CA LYS A 409 8.23 -28.69 -18.86
C LYS A 409 7.77 -30.11 -18.53
N PRO A 410 8.25 -31.14 -19.24
CA PRO A 410 8.03 -32.52 -18.82
C PRO A 410 8.76 -32.77 -17.49
N ILE A 411 8.13 -33.54 -16.59
CA ILE A 411 8.75 -33.95 -15.33
C ILE A 411 9.68 -35.13 -15.63
N PRO A 412 11.00 -35.04 -15.40
CA PRO A 412 11.91 -36.13 -15.67
C PRO A 412 11.50 -37.42 -14.94
N GLY A 413 11.35 -38.52 -15.68
CA GLY A 413 10.97 -39.82 -15.12
C GLY A 413 9.47 -39.99 -14.86
N SER A 414 8.61 -39.06 -15.28
CA SER A 414 7.15 -39.17 -15.17
C SER A 414 6.48 -38.80 -16.51
N PRO A 415 5.34 -39.42 -16.88
CA PRO A 415 4.57 -38.99 -18.06
C PRO A 415 3.86 -37.64 -17.88
N LEU A 416 3.97 -37.03 -16.70
CA LEU A 416 3.36 -35.75 -16.37
C LEU A 416 4.22 -34.57 -16.81
N PHE A 417 3.55 -33.49 -17.15
CA PHE A 417 4.08 -32.17 -17.42
C PHE A 417 3.81 -31.26 -16.22
N SER A 418 4.80 -30.43 -15.89
CA SER A 418 4.65 -29.31 -14.98
C SER A 418 4.49 -28.03 -15.79
N VAL A 419 3.30 -27.46 -15.73
CA VAL A 419 2.94 -26.19 -16.36
C VAL A 419 2.94 -25.12 -15.28
N LYS A 420 3.78 -24.10 -15.45
CA LYS A 420 3.82 -22.91 -14.62
C LYS A 420 3.06 -21.80 -15.32
N ALA A 421 2.09 -21.23 -14.62
CA ALA A 421 1.26 -20.14 -15.12
C ALA A 421 1.11 -19.05 -14.06
N PHE A 422 0.68 -17.87 -14.50
CA PHE A 422 0.28 -16.78 -13.62
C PHE A 422 -1.20 -16.51 -13.78
N LEU A 423 -1.88 -16.22 -12.67
CA LEU A 423 -3.31 -15.93 -12.62
C LEU A 423 -3.59 -14.84 -11.57
N PRO A 424 -4.37 -13.79 -11.88
CA PRO A 424 -4.82 -12.84 -10.87
C PRO A 424 -5.62 -13.54 -9.77
N VAL A 425 -5.41 -13.18 -8.51
CA VAL A 425 -6.10 -13.84 -7.39
C VAL A 425 -7.61 -13.68 -7.45
N LEU A 426 -8.10 -12.52 -7.90
CA LEU A 426 -9.54 -12.28 -8.01
C LEU A 426 -10.20 -13.25 -8.99
N ASP A 427 -9.51 -13.61 -10.07
CA ASP A 427 -10.02 -14.55 -11.07
C ASP A 427 -9.66 -16.01 -10.73
N SER A 428 -9.00 -16.27 -9.60
CA SER A 428 -8.60 -17.61 -9.16
C SER A 428 -9.67 -18.37 -8.40
N PHE A 429 -10.74 -17.70 -7.95
CA PHE A 429 -11.82 -18.33 -7.20
C PHE A 429 -12.52 -19.39 -8.06
N GLY A 430 -12.57 -20.62 -7.54
CA GLY A 430 -13.10 -21.79 -8.26
C GLY A 430 -12.24 -22.30 -9.42
N PHE A 431 -11.04 -21.73 -9.66
CA PHE A 431 -10.19 -22.14 -10.78
C PHE A 431 -9.74 -23.61 -10.67
N GLU A 432 -9.40 -24.07 -9.46
CA GLU A 432 -9.02 -25.48 -9.25
C GLU A 432 -10.16 -26.42 -9.64
N THR A 433 -11.37 -26.14 -9.17
CA THR A 433 -12.57 -26.94 -9.44
C THR A 433 -12.91 -26.95 -10.94
N ASP A 434 -12.85 -25.78 -11.59
CA ASP A 434 -13.08 -25.67 -13.03
C ASP A 434 -12.05 -26.48 -13.84
N LEU A 435 -10.77 -26.38 -13.48
CA LEU A 435 -9.71 -27.09 -14.19
C LEU A 435 -9.85 -28.59 -14.02
N ARG A 436 -10.13 -29.05 -12.80
CA ARG A 436 -10.34 -30.48 -12.50
C ARG A 436 -11.58 -31.00 -13.21
N THR A 437 -12.66 -30.25 -13.24
CA THR A 437 -13.88 -30.65 -13.96
C THR A 437 -13.62 -30.75 -15.47
N PHE A 438 -12.95 -29.76 -16.04
CA PHE A 438 -12.63 -29.72 -17.47
C PHE A 438 -11.66 -30.84 -17.89
N THR A 439 -10.71 -31.18 -17.03
CA THR A 439 -9.70 -32.23 -17.27
C THR A 439 -10.10 -33.60 -16.70
N GLN A 440 -11.35 -33.78 -16.25
CA GLN A 440 -11.83 -35.01 -15.62
C GLN A 440 -10.96 -35.49 -14.44
N GLY A 441 -10.38 -34.55 -13.70
CA GLY A 441 -9.55 -34.77 -12.52
C GLY A 441 -8.09 -35.14 -12.82
N GLN A 442 -7.68 -35.13 -14.09
CA GLN A 442 -6.31 -35.49 -14.49
C GLN A 442 -5.28 -34.39 -14.17
N ALA A 443 -5.71 -33.12 -14.14
CA ALA A 443 -4.84 -32.02 -13.76
C ALA A 443 -4.97 -31.70 -12.26
N MET A 444 -3.84 -31.45 -11.61
CA MET A 444 -3.75 -30.97 -10.22
C MET A 444 -3.11 -29.59 -10.22
N VAL A 445 -3.63 -28.66 -9.41
CA VAL A 445 -3.14 -27.28 -9.33
C VAL A 445 -2.67 -26.98 -7.92
N HIS A 446 -1.52 -26.30 -7.83
CA HIS A 446 -1.12 -25.59 -6.62
C HIS A 446 -0.99 -24.11 -6.93
N SER A 447 -1.73 -23.27 -6.21
CA SER A 447 -1.65 -21.82 -6.28
C SER A 447 -0.89 -21.27 -5.09
N VAL A 448 0.08 -20.39 -5.35
CA VAL A 448 0.83 -19.68 -4.31
C VAL A 448 0.97 -18.23 -4.74
N PHE A 449 0.85 -17.30 -3.79
CA PHE A 449 1.14 -15.90 -4.07
C PHE A 449 2.58 -15.68 -4.52
N ASP A 450 2.75 -14.83 -5.53
CA ASP A 450 4.04 -14.57 -6.16
C ASP A 450 4.38 -13.08 -6.16
N HIS A 451 3.59 -12.25 -6.84
CA HIS A 451 3.86 -10.81 -6.96
C HIS A 451 2.58 -9.97 -7.10
N TRP A 452 2.77 -8.65 -7.07
CA TRP A 452 1.75 -7.64 -7.31
C TRP A 452 1.93 -7.07 -8.71
N SER A 453 0.83 -6.92 -9.44
CA SER A 453 0.83 -6.31 -10.77
C SER A 453 -0.18 -5.18 -10.84
N ILE A 454 0.07 -4.19 -11.71
CA ILE A 454 -0.81 -3.04 -11.89
C ILE A 454 -2.10 -3.51 -12.58
N VAL A 455 -3.24 -3.12 -12.02
CA VAL A 455 -4.54 -3.34 -12.65
C VAL A 455 -4.63 -2.48 -13.91
N PRO A 456 -5.01 -3.06 -15.06
CA PRO A 456 -5.19 -2.28 -16.27
C PRO A 456 -6.31 -1.24 -16.10
N GLY A 457 -6.08 -0.04 -16.66
CA GLY A 457 -7.02 1.08 -16.58
C GLY A 457 -6.63 2.18 -15.60
N ASP A 458 -7.48 3.20 -15.53
CA ASP A 458 -7.32 4.32 -14.61
C ASP A 458 -8.37 4.27 -13.49
N PRO A 459 -7.99 4.21 -12.21
CA PRO A 459 -8.95 4.26 -11.11
C PRO A 459 -9.68 5.62 -11.01
N LEU A 460 -9.07 6.73 -11.43
CA LEU A 460 -9.61 8.08 -11.27
C LEU A 460 -10.46 8.57 -12.45
N ASP A 461 -10.61 7.76 -13.50
CA ASP A 461 -11.39 8.14 -14.67
C ASP A 461 -12.90 8.07 -14.39
N LYS A 462 -13.54 9.24 -14.42
CA LYS A 462 -14.98 9.41 -14.20
C LYS A 462 -15.81 9.26 -15.46
N SER A 463 -15.19 9.23 -16.64
CA SER A 463 -15.90 9.08 -17.90
C SER A 463 -16.49 7.67 -18.07
N ILE A 464 -15.92 6.71 -17.36
CA ILE A 464 -16.32 5.31 -17.39
C ILE A 464 -17.60 5.12 -16.57
N VAL A 465 -18.67 4.67 -17.24
CA VAL A 465 -19.92 4.24 -16.61
C VAL A 465 -19.81 2.75 -16.28
N LEU A 466 -20.04 2.42 -15.01
CA LEU A 466 -20.01 1.05 -14.51
C LEU A 466 -21.43 0.49 -14.46
N HIS A 467 -21.64 -0.69 -15.07
CA HIS A 467 -22.90 -1.41 -15.01
C HIS A 467 -22.89 -2.38 -13.81
N PRO A 468 -23.91 -2.35 -12.93
CA PRO A 468 -24.01 -3.30 -11.84
C PRO A 468 -24.12 -4.75 -12.36
N LEU A 469 -23.47 -5.69 -11.67
CA LEU A 469 -23.53 -7.14 -11.93
C LEU A 469 -22.93 -7.62 -13.26
N GLU A 470 -22.42 -6.71 -14.10
CA GLU A 470 -21.68 -7.07 -15.31
C GLU A 470 -20.16 -7.01 -15.06
N PRO A 471 -19.39 -7.97 -15.59
CA PRO A 471 -17.93 -7.92 -15.51
C PRO A 471 -17.40 -6.81 -16.42
N SER A 472 -16.60 -5.92 -15.85
CA SER A 472 -15.99 -4.81 -16.59
C SER A 472 -14.90 -5.30 -17.55
N PRO A 473 -14.74 -4.68 -18.74
CA PRO A 473 -13.64 -5.00 -19.63
C PRO A 473 -12.29 -4.61 -19.00
N PRO A 474 -11.15 -5.19 -19.44
CA PRO A 474 -9.84 -4.99 -18.83
C PRO A 474 -9.45 -3.52 -18.61
N GLN A 475 -9.75 -2.63 -19.56
CA GLN A 475 -9.39 -1.21 -19.48
C GLN A 475 -10.15 -0.45 -18.38
N HIS A 476 -11.29 -0.94 -17.93
CA HIS A 476 -12.14 -0.30 -16.93
C HIS A 476 -12.05 -0.96 -15.55
N LEU A 477 -11.28 -2.06 -15.42
CA LEU A 477 -11.18 -2.84 -14.18
C LEU A 477 -10.68 -2.00 -13.00
N ALA A 478 -9.68 -1.15 -13.20
CA ALA A 478 -9.15 -0.31 -12.13
C ALA A 478 -10.23 0.59 -11.50
N ARG A 479 -11.11 1.17 -12.34
CA ARG A 479 -12.23 2.01 -11.87
C ARG A 479 -13.29 1.18 -11.16
N ASP A 480 -13.62 0.02 -11.69
CA ASP A 480 -14.60 -0.88 -11.09
C ASP A 480 -14.15 -1.37 -9.70
N PHE A 481 -12.90 -1.82 -9.59
CA PHE A 481 -12.33 -2.25 -8.32
C PHE A 481 -12.21 -1.12 -7.30
N LEU A 482 -11.86 0.10 -7.74
CA LEU A 482 -11.83 1.27 -6.87
C LEU A 482 -13.22 1.51 -6.26
N VAL A 483 -14.25 1.67 -7.09
CA VAL A 483 -15.60 2.02 -6.63
C VAL A 483 -16.19 0.92 -5.75
N LYS A 484 -16.06 -0.36 -6.14
CA LYS A 484 -16.55 -1.50 -5.33
C LYS A 484 -15.86 -1.58 -3.97
N THR A 485 -14.54 -1.41 -3.93
CA THR A 485 -13.78 -1.46 -2.66
C THR A 485 -14.14 -0.28 -1.75
N ARG A 486 -14.27 0.92 -2.32
CA ARG A 486 -14.67 2.13 -1.56
C ARG A 486 -16.07 2.00 -0.98
N ARG A 487 -17.04 1.54 -1.77
CA ARG A 487 -18.42 1.31 -1.30
C ARG A 487 -18.48 0.32 -0.14
N ARG A 488 -17.73 -0.77 -0.23
CA ARG A 488 -17.66 -1.78 0.84
C ARG A 488 -17.09 -1.22 2.14
N LYS A 489 -16.05 -0.37 2.04
CA LYS A 489 -15.48 0.33 3.20
C LYS A 489 -16.35 1.48 3.72
N GLY A 490 -17.47 1.81 3.08
CA GLY A 490 -18.32 2.95 3.44
C GLY A 490 -17.74 4.31 3.03
N LEU A 491 -16.76 4.34 2.13
CA LEU A 491 -16.17 5.56 1.57
C LEU A 491 -17.01 6.09 0.40
N SER A 492 -16.89 7.39 0.11
CA SER A 492 -17.52 8.01 -1.06
C SER A 492 -17.02 7.37 -2.37
N ASP A 493 -17.87 7.17 -3.37
CA ASP A 493 -17.49 6.55 -4.65
C ASP A 493 -16.24 7.17 -5.29
N ASP A 494 -16.15 8.51 -5.23
CA ASP A 494 -15.01 9.27 -5.73
C ASP A 494 -14.06 9.70 -4.61
N VAL A 495 -12.78 9.78 -4.96
CA VAL A 495 -11.75 10.42 -4.13
C VAL A 495 -11.93 11.94 -4.22
N SER A 496 -12.24 12.57 -3.08
CA SER A 496 -12.36 14.02 -3.01
C SER A 496 -10.98 14.66 -2.86
N LEU A 497 -10.53 15.36 -3.90
CA LEU A 497 -9.28 16.14 -3.86
C LEU A 497 -9.34 17.18 -2.71
N SER A 498 -10.51 17.72 -2.40
CA SER A 498 -10.70 18.65 -1.28
C SER A 498 -10.34 18.08 0.10
N LYS A 499 -10.33 16.75 0.29
CA LYS A 499 -9.90 16.15 1.57
C LYS A 499 -8.40 16.30 1.80
N PHE A 500 -7.60 16.21 0.74
CA PHE A 500 -6.15 16.10 0.82
C PHE A 500 -5.40 17.39 0.43
N PHE A 501 -5.95 18.23 -0.44
CA PHE A 501 -5.32 19.50 -0.81
C PHE A 501 -5.75 20.64 0.12
N ASP A 502 -4.79 21.42 0.62
CA ASP A 502 -5.04 22.69 1.29
C ASP A 502 -5.58 23.73 0.29
N ALA A 503 -6.34 24.71 0.78
CA ALA A 503 -6.92 25.76 -0.07
C ALA A 503 -5.84 26.48 -0.91
N ALA A 504 -4.72 26.85 -0.27
CA ALA A 504 -3.58 27.48 -0.94
C ALA A 504 -3.00 26.62 -2.07
N MET A 505 -2.98 25.30 -1.89
CA MET A 505 -2.48 24.39 -2.92
C MET A 505 -3.48 24.21 -4.06
N ARG A 506 -4.79 24.20 -3.78
CA ARG A 506 -5.82 24.16 -4.82
C ARG A 506 -5.75 25.38 -5.73
N ASP A 507 -5.55 26.56 -5.15
CA ASP A 507 -5.40 27.80 -5.93
C ASP A 507 -4.16 27.73 -6.83
N GLN A 508 -3.07 27.12 -6.35
CA GLN A 508 -1.86 26.90 -7.16
C GLN A 508 -2.08 25.87 -8.28
N LEU A 509 -2.87 24.82 -8.05
CA LEU A 509 -3.23 23.85 -9.09
C LEU A 509 -4.11 24.49 -10.16
N LEU A 510 -5.15 25.23 -9.74
CA LEU A 510 -6.07 25.91 -10.65
C LEU A 510 -5.35 26.95 -11.51
N SER A 511 -4.50 27.78 -10.90
CA SER A 511 -3.70 28.78 -11.65
C SER A 511 -2.74 28.12 -12.66
N ARG A 512 -2.22 26.93 -12.34
CA ARG A 512 -1.33 26.19 -13.25
C ARG A 512 -2.08 25.51 -14.39
N GLU A 513 -3.27 24.95 -14.15
CA GLU A 513 -4.15 24.44 -15.19
C GLU A 513 -4.62 25.56 -16.13
N LEU A 514 -5.03 26.71 -15.58
CA LEU A 514 -5.36 27.91 -16.35
C LEU A 514 -4.16 28.38 -17.18
N GLY A 515 -2.96 28.40 -16.61
CA GLY A 515 -1.73 28.73 -17.34
C GLY A 515 -1.39 27.74 -18.46
N PHE A 516 -1.71 26.44 -18.28
CA PHE A 516 -1.53 25.42 -19.30
C PHE A 516 -2.54 25.57 -20.44
N VAL A 517 -3.81 25.83 -20.12
CA VAL A 517 -4.86 26.13 -21.12
C VAL A 517 -4.49 27.39 -21.90
N VAL A 518 -4.07 28.46 -21.22
CA VAL A 518 -3.64 29.71 -21.87
C VAL A 518 -2.41 29.47 -22.75
N ARG A 519 -1.38 28.72 -22.30
CA ARG A 519 -0.21 28.37 -23.14
C ARG A 519 -0.55 27.44 -24.29
N ALA A 520 -1.46 26.50 -24.11
CA ALA A 520 -1.93 25.60 -25.17
C ALA A 520 -2.74 26.38 -26.22
N SER A 521 -3.59 27.32 -25.80
CA SER A 521 -4.31 28.23 -26.68
C SER A 521 -3.36 29.19 -27.42
N ILE A 522 -2.34 29.74 -26.74
CA ILE A 522 -1.31 30.58 -27.38
C ILE A 522 -0.49 29.77 -28.39
N ARG A 523 -0.08 28.53 -28.07
CA ARG A 523 0.60 27.66 -29.04
C ARG A 523 -0.26 27.29 -30.24
N LEU A 524 -1.57 27.07 -30.05
CA LEU A 524 -2.52 26.85 -31.15
C LEU A 524 -2.67 28.11 -32.02
N LEU A 525 -2.65 29.30 -31.41
CA LEU A 525 -2.62 30.58 -32.12
C LEU A 525 -1.29 30.76 -32.88
N ASP A 526 -0.14 30.50 -32.26
CA ASP A 526 1.20 30.61 -32.89
C ASP A 526 1.41 29.61 -34.04
N VAL A 527 0.74 28.46 -34.02
CA VAL A 527 0.78 27.48 -35.13
C VAL A 527 -0.22 27.84 -36.24
N ALA A 528 -1.35 28.45 -35.90
CA ALA A 528 -2.36 28.84 -36.88
C ALA A 528 -2.01 30.13 -37.64
N VAL A 529 -1.31 31.07 -37.00
CA VAL A 529 -0.98 32.39 -37.60
C VAL A 529 -0.03 32.30 -38.80
N PRO A 530 1.03 31.47 -38.83
CA PRO A 530 1.91 31.34 -40.00
C PRO A 530 1.21 30.68 -41.20
N SER A 531 0.29 29.74 -40.96
CA SER A 531 -0.45 29.03 -42.02
C SER A 531 -1.45 29.95 -42.73
N ALA A 532 -2.07 30.89 -42.00
CA ALA A 532 -2.96 31.89 -42.59
C ALA A 532 -2.20 32.97 -43.38
N TYR A 533 -0.98 33.35 -42.96
CA TYR A 533 -0.16 34.32 -43.69
C TYR A 533 0.51 33.74 -44.95
N LEU A 534 0.89 32.46 -44.94
CA LEU A 534 1.44 31.78 -46.13
C LEU A 534 0.39 31.51 -47.21
N ALA A 535 -0.89 31.36 -46.84
CA ALA A 535 -1.99 31.22 -47.80
C ALA A 535 -2.39 32.56 -48.47
N ALA A 536 -2.13 33.70 -47.84
CA ALA A 536 -2.49 35.02 -48.36
C ALA A 536 -1.40 35.68 -49.24
N GLY A 537 -0.15 35.17 -49.21
CA GLY A 537 0.99 35.73 -49.94
C GLY A 537 1.16 35.26 -51.39
N ALA A 538 0.33 34.32 -51.86
CA ALA A 538 0.49 33.71 -53.19
C ALA A 538 -0.81 33.78 -54.02
N SER A 539 -1.18 34.96 -54.50
CA SER A 539 -1.85 35.15 -55.80
C SER A 539 -2.21 36.62 -56.01
N GLN A 540 -1.42 37.29 -56.84
CA GLN A 540 -1.92 38.45 -57.57
C GLN A 540 -2.80 37.97 -58.73
N HIS A 541 -3.89 38.71 -58.94
CA HIS A 541 -4.83 38.69 -60.06
C HIS A 541 -6.02 37.71 -60.06
N SER A 542 -7.20 38.34 -59.90
CA SER A 542 -8.49 38.10 -60.56
C SER A 542 -9.60 37.34 -59.81
N CYS A 543 -10.78 37.96 -59.89
CA CYS A 543 -12.15 37.48 -59.71
C CYS A 543 -12.69 36.99 -58.35
N LEU A 544 -13.65 37.77 -57.87
CA LEU A 544 -14.67 37.52 -56.84
C LEU A 544 -15.22 36.09 -56.76
N GLN A 545 -15.30 35.56 -55.54
CA GLN A 545 -16.53 34.97 -54.97
C GLN A 545 -16.43 34.85 -53.45
N GLN A 546 -17.50 35.26 -52.75
CA GLN A 546 -17.68 35.08 -51.31
C GLN A 546 -17.60 33.59 -50.93
N GLN A 547 -16.53 33.18 -50.26
CA GLN A 547 -16.50 31.94 -49.49
C GLN A 547 -16.52 32.29 -48.01
N GLN A 548 -17.60 31.89 -47.32
CA GLN A 548 -17.66 31.93 -45.87
C GLN A 548 -16.59 30.99 -45.28
N PRO A 549 -15.91 31.36 -44.19
CA PRO A 549 -14.99 30.44 -43.53
C PRO A 549 -15.79 29.25 -42.98
N PRO A 550 -15.18 28.05 -42.92
CA PRO A 550 -15.84 26.83 -42.47
C PRO A 550 -16.43 27.02 -41.06
N SER A 551 -17.60 26.41 -40.83
CA SER A 551 -18.39 26.51 -39.59
C SER A 551 -17.58 26.25 -38.32
N ASP A 552 -16.57 25.40 -38.42
CA ASP A 552 -15.77 24.93 -37.28
C ASP A 552 -14.80 26.00 -36.76
N ILE A 553 -14.28 26.87 -37.62
CA ILE A 553 -13.39 27.98 -37.23
C ILE A 553 -14.19 29.11 -36.58
N LYS A 554 -15.41 29.38 -37.06
CA LYS A 554 -16.35 30.33 -36.44
C LYS A 554 -16.80 29.86 -35.05
N LEU A 555 -16.97 28.55 -34.86
CA LEU A 555 -17.31 27.97 -33.57
C LEU A 555 -16.11 28.06 -32.61
N LEU A 556 -14.89 27.73 -33.07
CA LEU A 556 -13.67 27.85 -32.28
C LEU A 556 -13.41 29.31 -31.84
N MET A 557 -13.59 30.27 -32.77
CA MET A 557 -13.43 31.69 -32.46
C MET A 557 -14.53 32.23 -31.54
N LYS A 558 -15.79 31.75 -31.64
CA LYS A 558 -16.85 32.10 -30.69
C LYS A 558 -16.56 31.55 -29.29
N SER A 559 -16.10 30.30 -29.19
CA SER A 559 -15.75 29.66 -27.92
C SER A 559 -14.56 30.35 -27.25
N ALA A 560 -13.53 30.70 -28.03
CA ALA A 560 -12.39 31.47 -27.54
C ALA A 560 -12.79 32.86 -27.05
N ARG A 561 -13.72 33.55 -27.74
CA ARG A 561 -14.23 34.88 -27.36
C ARG A 561 -15.04 34.85 -26.05
N VAL A 562 -15.82 33.79 -25.84
CA VAL A 562 -16.59 33.58 -24.59
C VAL A 562 -15.65 33.28 -23.43
N LEU A 563 -14.62 32.45 -23.65
CA LEU A 563 -13.61 32.14 -22.64
C LEU A 563 -12.79 33.39 -22.25
N LEU A 564 -12.43 34.22 -23.25
CA LEU A 564 -11.64 35.44 -23.05
C LEU A 564 -12.46 36.55 -22.35
N MET A 565 -13.75 36.70 -22.65
CA MET A 565 -14.63 37.62 -21.93
C MET A 565 -14.89 37.18 -20.48
N ALA A 566 -14.95 35.87 -20.21
CA ALA A 566 -15.05 35.35 -18.85
C ALA A 566 -13.74 35.57 -18.04
N LEU A 567 -12.58 35.52 -18.70
CA LEU A 567 -11.28 35.83 -18.11
C LEU A 567 -11.18 37.30 -17.68
N VAL A 568 -11.55 38.24 -18.56
CA VAL A 568 -11.51 39.69 -18.29
C VAL A 568 -12.48 40.09 -17.16
N ALA A 569 -13.61 39.40 -17.02
CA ALA A 569 -14.57 39.67 -15.94
C ALA A 569 -14.06 39.24 -14.54
N SER A 570 -13.03 38.38 -14.44
CA SER A 570 -12.54 37.84 -13.16
C SER A 570 -11.23 38.45 -12.66
N SER A 571 -10.47 39.17 -13.50
CA SER A 571 -9.17 39.74 -13.14
C SER A 571 -9.25 41.27 -12.99
N THR A 572 -9.70 41.76 -11.83
CA THR A 572 -9.72 43.21 -11.56
C THR A 572 -8.40 43.78 -11.03
N ASN A 573 -7.30 43.01 -10.92
CA ASN A 573 -6.04 43.53 -10.34
C ASN A 573 -4.75 42.79 -10.79
N ALA A 574 -4.54 42.59 -12.10
CA ALA A 574 -3.26 42.07 -12.60
C ALA A 574 -2.65 43.03 -13.62
N GLU A 575 -1.59 43.74 -13.23
CA GLU A 575 -0.73 44.50 -14.14
C GLU A 575 0.08 43.51 -15.00
N VAL A 576 -0.13 43.54 -16.32
CA VAL A 576 0.64 42.73 -17.28
C VAL A 576 1.44 43.67 -18.17
N LEU A 577 2.76 43.58 -18.12
CA LEU A 577 3.68 44.23 -19.06
C LEU A 577 3.64 43.46 -20.39
N VAL A 578 3.27 44.14 -21.47
CA VAL A 578 3.09 43.58 -22.81
C VAL A 578 3.91 44.40 -23.81
N ASP A 579 4.67 43.70 -24.66
CA ASP A 579 5.58 44.27 -25.67
C ASP A 579 4.82 44.83 -26.89
N GLU A 580 5.38 45.80 -27.63
CA GLU A 580 4.65 46.59 -28.67
C GLU A 580 4.01 45.74 -29.79
N THR A 581 4.59 44.58 -30.11
CA THR A 581 4.05 43.65 -31.12
C THR A 581 2.81 42.88 -30.64
N GLN A 582 2.66 42.68 -29.34
CA GLN A 582 1.51 41.99 -28.75
C GLN A 582 0.30 42.94 -28.64
N ALA A 583 0.53 44.24 -28.48
CA ALA A 583 -0.52 45.27 -28.45
C ALA A 583 -1.25 45.41 -29.81
N ILE A 584 -0.53 45.36 -30.92
CA ILE A 584 -1.09 45.43 -32.28
C ILE A 584 -1.99 44.22 -32.58
N THR A 585 -1.59 43.04 -32.09
CA THR A 585 -2.36 41.80 -32.24
C THR A 585 -3.65 41.82 -31.40
N TRP A 586 -3.61 42.44 -30.22
CA TRP A 586 -4.77 42.69 -29.36
C TRP A 586 -5.80 43.64 -29.99
N PHE A 587 -5.33 44.69 -30.66
CA PHE A 587 -6.18 45.69 -31.33
C PHE A 587 -6.98 45.08 -32.48
N LEU A 588 -6.36 44.22 -33.29
CA LEU A 588 -6.99 43.54 -34.43
C LEU A 588 -8.06 42.51 -34.02
N LEU A 589 -7.95 41.93 -32.82
CA LEU A 589 -8.86 40.87 -32.34
C LEU A 589 -10.07 41.38 -31.54
N THR A 590 -9.96 42.54 -30.90
CA THR A 590 -10.99 43.04 -29.95
C THR A 590 -11.80 44.23 -30.47
N GLY A 591 -11.26 45.04 -31.38
CA GLY A 591 -11.97 46.18 -31.98
C GLY A 591 -12.28 47.34 -31.02
N VAL A 592 -11.62 47.39 -29.86
CA VAL A 592 -11.76 48.49 -28.89
C VAL A 592 -10.81 49.63 -29.27
N VAL A 593 -11.35 50.82 -29.48
CA VAL A 593 -10.57 52.03 -29.78
C VAL A 593 -9.92 52.53 -28.50
N LEU A 594 -8.58 52.60 -28.49
CA LEU A 594 -7.80 53.23 -27.42
C LEU A 594 -7.98 54.75 -27.48
N THR A 595 -8.52 55.33 -26.42
CA THR A 595 -8.53 56.79 -26.22
C THR A 595 -7.34 57.18 -25.33
N GLU A 596 -6.36 57.83 -25.95
CA GLU A 596 -5.15 58.47 -25.40
C GLU A 596 -3.96 57.56 -25.02
N VAL A 597 -2.83 57.83 -25.67
CA VAL A 597 -1.50 57.28 -25.36
C VAL A 597 -0.61 58.47 -25.01
N ASP A 598 -0.13 58.54 -23.76
CA ASP A 598 0.84 59.55 -23.33
C ASP A 598 2.27 59.00 -23.53
N CYS A 599 2.90 59.38 -24.65
CA CYS A 599 4.16 58.81 -25.13
C CYS A 599 5.41 59.17 -24.30
N SER A 600 5.28 59.84 -23.15
CA SER A 600 6.42 60.38 -22.40
C SER A 600 6.98 59.45 -21.30
N SER A 601 6.27 58.38 -20.91
CA SER A 601 6.64 57.56 -19.74
C SER A 601 6.75 56.04 -19.96
N GLY A 602 6.51 55.54 -21.17
CA GLY A 602 6.61 54.10 -21.47
C GLY A 602 5.67 53.21 -20.67
N ARG A 603 4.56 53.76 -20.13
CA ARG A 603 3.52 53.01 -19.41
C ARG A 603 2.17 53.19 -20.10
N VAL A 604 1.50 52.08 -20.40
CA VAL A 604 0.12 52.05 -20.90
C VAL A 604 -0.78 51.66 -19.72
N LEU A 605 -1.68 52.57 -19.32
CA LEU A 605 -2.69 52.29 -18.31
C LEU A 605 -3.96 51.76 -19.00
N PHE A 606 -4.39 50.56 -18.63
CA PHE A 606 -5.67 50.00 -19.05
C PHE A 606 -6.78 50.55 -18.14
N ARG A 607 -7.83 51.12 -18.72
CA ARG A 607 -9.09 51.43 -18.03
C ARG A 607 -10.26 50.75 -18.70
#